data_AF-A0A401U2R6-F1
#
_entry.id   AF-A0A401U2R6-F1
#
_cell.length_a   1.000
_cell.length_b   1.000
_cell.length_c   1.000
_cell.angle_alpha   90.00
_cell.angle_beta   90.00
_cell.angle_gamma   90.00
#
_symmetry.space_group_name_H-M   'P 1'
#
loop_
_entity.id
_entity.type
_entity.pdbx_description
1 polymer ?
#
loop_
_entity_poly.entity_id
_entity_poly.type
_entity_poly.pdbx_seq_one_letter_code
_entity_poly.pdbx_strand_id
1 'polypeptide(L)'
;QISGNEVWYEKRCKQHGVQSTLVSTDQAYWRLCKDFIKPGDRPLAFQRHTEFGCPYDCGLCPDHEQHSCLALIEITEHCNLTCPVCFADSSPARSSFTPLAKIETMLDALVASEGEPDLVQISGGEPTLHPDFFAILDAVRARPIRHVMINTNGLRIAREPDFVAKLAANKR
;
A
#
# COMPACT_ATOMS: atom_id res chain seq x y z
N GLN A 1 11.00 20.00 22.63
CA GLN A 1 11.04 20.86 23.82
C GLN A 1 10.18 22.09 23.57
N ILE A 2 9.49 22.59 24.60
CA ILE A 2 8.80 23.89 24.56
C ILE A 2 9.60 24.85 25.44
N SER A 3 9.98 26.02 24.93
CA SER A 3 10.75 27.05 25.63
C SER A 3 10.09 28.41 25.40
N GLY A 4 9.46 28.97 26.44
CA GLY A 4 8.61 30.15 26.27
C GLY A 4 7.47 29.86 25.30
N ASN A 5 7.30 30.69 24.27
CA ASN A 5 6.29 30.47 23.23
C ASN A 5 6.78 29.58 22.08
N GLU A 6 8.05 29.20 22.07
CA GLU A 6 8.67 28.49 20.96
C GLU A 6 8.66 26.96 21.18
N VAL A 7 8.47 26.23 20.10
CA VAL A 7 8.52 24.77 20.06
C VAL A 7 9.74 24.35 19.25
N TRP A 8 10.62 23.57 19.87
CA TRP A 8 11.88 23.11 19.32
C TRP A 8 11.89 21.58 19.19
N TYR A 9 12.36 21.06 18.06
CA TYR A 9 12.61 19.63 17.85
C TYR A 9 14.08 19.31 18.15
N GLU A 10 14.30 18.37 19.06
CA GLU A 10 15.64 17.93 19.44
C GLU A 10 15.97 16.60 18.79
N LYS A 11 17.13 16.55 18.14
CA LYS A 11 17.68 15.34 17.51
C LYS A 11 19.00 15.01 18.18
N ARG A 12 19.27 13.72 18.37
CA ARG A 12 20.55 13.24 18.91
C ARG A 12 21.26 12.35 17.89
N CYS A 13 22.50 12.70 17.55
CA CYS A 13 23.37 11.87 16.73
C CYS A 13 24.60 11.47 17.56
N LYS A 14 25.05 10.22 17.44
CA LYS A 14 26.26 9.73 18.14
C LYS A 14 27.51 10.53 17.75
N GLN A 15 27.59 11.01 16.52
CA GLN A 15 28.73 11.79 16.01
C GLN A 15 28.60 13.29 16.26
N HIS A 16 27.40 13.85 16.07
CA HIS A 16 27.18 15.31 16.03
C HIS A 16 26.52 15.88 17.29
N GLY A 17 26.29 15.06 18.32
CA GLY A 17 25.67 15.49 19.57
C GLY A 17 24.17 15.78 19.45
N VAL A 18 23.66 16.63 20.36
CA VAL A 18 22.27 17.11 20.35
C VAL A 18 22.18 18.34 19.46
N GLN A 19 21.20 18.35 18.56
CA GLN A 19 20.89 19.44 17.65
C GLN A 19 19.43 19.83 17.83
N SER A 20 19.17 21.13 17.91
CA SER A 20 17.82 21.67 18.10
C SER A 20 17.41 22.50 16.89
N THR A 21 16.16 22.36 16.47
CA THR A 21 15.59 23.10 15.33
C THR A 21 14.24 23.67 15.74
N LEU A 22 14.05 24.97 15.53
CA LEU A 22 12.77 25.64 15.79
C LEU A 22 11.70 25.08 14.84
N VAL A 23 10.58 24.63 15.39
CA VAL A 23 9.44 24.05 14.65
C VAL A 23 8.26 25.03 14.60
N SER A 24 8.03 25.76 15.69
CA SER A 24 6.97 26.76 15.78
C SER A 24 7.39 27.88 16.71
N THR A 25 7.01 29.12 16.39
CA THR A 25 7.16 30.29 17.27
C THR A 25 5.92 30.52 18.15
N ASP A 26 4.87 29.73 17.94
CA ASP A 26 3.62 29.79 18.68
C ASP A 26 3.29 28.40 19.23
N GLN A 27 3.39 28.27 20.55
CA GLN A 27 3.09 27.06 21.28
C GLN A 27 1.58 26.78 21.33
N ALA A 28 0.75 27.82 21.46
CA ALA A 28 -0.70 27.66 21.54
C ALA A 28 -1.23 27.11 20.21
N TYR A 29 -0.79 27.68 19.09
CA TYR A 29 -1.11 27.17 17.76
C TYR A 29 -0.56 25.75 17.54
N TRP A 30 0.70 25.47 17.92
CA TRP A 30 1.26 24.12 17.76
C TRP A 30 0.48 23.06 18.52
N ARG A 31 -0.02 23.38 19.73
CA ARG A 31 -0.89 22.50 20.52
C ARG A 31 -2.26 22.35 19.87
N LEU A 32 -2.86 23.44 19.41
CA LEU A 32 -4.13 23.42 18.69
C LEU A 32 -4.06 22.52 17.44
N CYS A 33 -2.95 22.55 16.69
CA CYS A 33 -2.74 21.65 15.55
C CYS A 33 -2.80 20.16 15.94
N LYS A 34 -2.48 19.80 17.19
CA LYS A 34 -2.58 18.42 17.68
C LYS A 34 -4.03 17.97 17.85
N ASP A 35 -4.95 18.89 18.10
CA ASP A 35 -6.38 18.58 18.25
C ASP A 35 -7.02 18.15 16.91
N PHE A 36 -6.39 18.49 15.78
CA PHE A 36 -6.82 18.10 14.44
C PHE A 36 -6.11 16.84 13.90
N ILE A 37 -5.20 16.24 14.66
CA ILE A 37 -4.55 14.99 14.26
C ILE A 37 -5.56 13.85 14.46
N LYS A 38 -5.92 13.16 13.37
CA LYS A 38 -6.70 11.92 13.44
C LYS A 38 -5.96 10.95 14.37
N PRO A 39 -6.61 10.40 15.40
CA PRO A 39 -6.02 9.33 16.20
C PRO A 39 -5.52 8.19 15.31
N GLY A 40 -4.43 7.55 15.73
CA GLY A 40 -3.91 6.38 15.05
C GLY A 40 -4.98 5.29 14.96
N ASP A 41 -5.09 4.68 13.78
CA ASP A 41 -6.02 3.60 13.49
C ASP A 41 -5.16 2.37 13.20
N ARG A 42 -5.00 1.49 14.18
CA ARG A 42 -3.95 0.47 14.16
C ARG A 42 -4.49 -0.83 13.56
N PRO A 43 -3.67 -1.57 12.79
CA PRO A 43 -4.09 -2.87 12.29
C PRO A 43 -4.30 -3.86 13.44
N LEU A 44 -5.18 -4.84 13.21
CA LEU A 44 -5.48 -5.93 14.14
C LEU A 44 -4.28 -6.87 14.33
N ALA A 45 -3.47 -7.04 13.29
CA ALA A 45 -2.27 -7.87 13.29
C ALA A 45 -1.11 -7.17 12.58
N PHE A 46 0.09 -7.35 13.13
CA PHE A 46 1.35 -6.82 12.59
C PHE A 46 2.10 -7.91 11.81
N GLN A 47 2.70 -7.58 10.67
CA GLN A 47 3.47 -8.54 9.86
C GLN A 47 4.94 -8.62 10.24
N ARG A 48 5.46 -7.67 11.02
CA ARG A 48 6.87 -7.64 11.43
C ARG A 48 7.05 -7.12 12.86
N HIS A 49 8.06 -7.61 13.55
CA HIS A 49 8.57 -7.01 14.79
C HIS A 49 9.60 -5.92 14.50
N THR A 50 9.81 -5.00 15.44
CA THR A 50 10.84 -3.96 15.35
C THR A 50 12.15 -4.48 15.95
N GLU A 51 13.22 -4.55 15.14
CA GLU A 51 14.58 -4.93 15.54
C GLU A 51 15.57 -3.76 15.38
N PHE A 52 15.61 -3.15 14.20
CA PHE A 52 16.47 -2.03 13.82
C PHE A 52 15.75 -0.66 13.76
N GLY A 53 14.42 -0.65 13.79
CA GLY A 53 13.58 0.54 13.70
C GLY A 53 13.23 0.96 12.26
N CYS A 54 12.31 1.91 12.12
CA CYS A 54 11.98 2.53 10.83
C CYS A 54 13.17 3.34 10.30
N PRO A 55 13.57 3.21 9.01
CA PRO A 55 12.89 2.50 7.91
C PRO A 55 13.39 1.07 7.63
N TYR A 56 14.25 0.51 8.48
CA TYR A 56 14.94 -0.75 8.22
C TYR A 56 14.07 -1.99 8.48
N ASP A 57 13.05 -1.87 9.33
CA ASP A 57 12.05 -2.91 9.61
C ASP A 57 10.72 -2.69 8.86
N CYS A 58 10.79 -2.49 7.54
CA CYS A 58 9.60 -2.15 6.75
C CYS A 58 8.52 -3.26 6.78
N GLY A 59 7.26 -2.86 6.99
CA GLY A 59 6.03 -3.67 7.20
C GLY A 59 5.08 -2.97 8.20
N LEU A 60 3.84 -3.44 8.41
CA LEU A 60 3.03 -2.91 9.53
C LEU A 60 3.62 -3.46 10.83
N CYS A 61 4.51 -2.68 11.44
CA CYS A 61 5.14 -2.99 12.72
C CYS A 61 4.32 -2.45 13.90
N PRO A 62 4.65 -2.79 15.16
CA PRO A 62 3.95 -2.26 16.33
C PRO A 62 3.93 -0.73 16.43
N ASP A 63 4.94 -0.06 15.86
CA ASP A 63 5.03 1.41 15.83
C ASP A 63 4.18 2.04 14.70
N HIS A 64 3.52 1.22 13.87
CA HIS A 64 2.67 1.68 12.79
C HIS A 64 1.31 2.14 13.34
N GLU A 65 1.02 3.42 13.18
CA GLU A 65 -0.19 4.07 13.71
C GLU A 65 -1.33 4.17 12.69
N GLN A 66 -1.18 3.61 11.48
CA GLN A 66 -2.21 3.62 10.44
C GLN A 66 -2.50 2.21 9.89
N HIS A 67 -3.77 1.94 9.60
CA HIS A 67 -4.22 0.73 8.95
C HIS A 67 -4.05 0.86 7.43
N SER A 68 -4.24 -0.24 6.69
CA SER A 68 -4.08 -0.25 5.24
C SER A 68 -5.35 0.23 4.53
N CYS A 69 -5.53 1.55 4.39
CA CYS A 69 -6.68 2.13 3.67
C CYS A 69 -6.81 1.62 2.22
N LEU A 70 -5.67 1.36 1.56
CA LEU A 70 -5.57 0.81 0.22
C LEU A 70 -4.40 -0.18 0.21
N ALA A 71 -4.69 -1.47 0.09
CA ALA A 71 -3.66 -2.47 -0.17
C ALA A 71 -3.44 -2.60 -1.67
N LEU A 72 -2.18 -2.54 -2.12
CA LEU A 72 -1.79 -2.74 -3.51
C LEU A 72 -0.99 -4.04 -3.62
N ILE A 73 -1.43 -4.93 -4.50
CA ILE A 73 -0.72 -6.18 -4.80
C ILE A 73 -0.28 -6.15 -6.27
N GLU A 74 1.03 -6.12 -6.49
CA GLU A 74 1.63 -6.26 -7.82
C GLU A 74 1.74 -7.73 -8.19
N ILE A 75 0.94 -8.17 -9.16
CA ILE A 75 0.86 -9.59 -9.53
C ILE A 75 1.81 -9.96 -10.67
N THR A 76 2.42 -8.98 -11.34
CA THR A 76 3.34 -9.18 -12.46
C THR A 76 4.23 -7.95 -12.66
N GLU A 77 5.41 -8.10 -13.24
CA GLU A 77 6.18 -6.98 -13.82
C GLU A 77 6.00 -6.87 -15.34
N HIS A 78 5.36 -7.86 -15.96
CA HIS A 78 5.14 -7.93 -17.40
C HIS A 78 4.06 -6.94 -17.83
N CYS A 79 4.39 -6.06 -18.78
CA CYS A 79 3.44 -5.14 -19.39
C CYS A 79 3.58 -5.18 -20.90
N ASN A 80 2.48 -5.05 -21.64
CA ASN A 80 2.50 -4.94 -23.10
C ASN A 80 2.83 -3.53 -23.61
N LEU A 81 3.27 -2.62 -22.72
CA LEU A 81 3.69 -1.25 -23.02
C LEU A 81 5.04 -0.94 -22.37
N THR A 82 5.73 0.09 -22.87
CA THR A 82 7.01 0.61 -22.34
C THR A 82 6.89 2.13 -22.11
N CYS A 83 6.01 2.53 -21.20
CA CYS A 83 5.71 3.94 -20.97
C CYS A 83 6.96 4.67 -20.43
N PRO A 84 7.34 5.84 -20.97
CA PRO A 84 8.54 6.57 -20.55
C PRO A 84 8.46 7.13 -19.12
N VAL A 85 7.26 7.11 -18.53
CA VAL A 85 6.98 7.58 -17.17
C VAL A 85 6.68 6.44 -16.19
N CYS A 86 6.91 5.17 -16.59
CA CYS A 86 6.62 4.02 -15.74
C CYS A 86 7.62 3.95 -14.57
N PHE A 87 7.17 4.33 -13.37
CA PHE A 87 8.02 4.25 -12.17
C PHE A 87 8.39 2.81 -11.78
N ALA A 88 7.59 1.82 -12.21
CA ALA A 88 7.79 0.40 -11.94
C ALA A 88 8.70 -0.30 -12.97
N ASP A 89 9.17 0.41 -14.01
CA ASP A 89 10.00 -0.14 -15.10
C ASP A 89 9.44 -1.44 -15.72
N SER A 90 8.11 -1.52 -15.77
CA SER A 90 7.41 -2.65 -16.37
C SER A 90 7.51 -2.57 -17.88
N SER A 91 7.68 -3.73 -18.52
CA SER A 91 7.88 -3.81 -19.97
C SER A 91 7.58 -5.20 -20.50
N PRO A 92 7.50 -5.37 -21.84
CA PRO A 92 7.34 -6.69 -22.44
C PRO A 92 8.53 -7.61 -22.18
N ALA A 93 9.70 -7.04 -21.85
CA ALA A 93 10.92 -7.80 -21.54
C ALA A 93 10.90 -8.40 -20.13
N ARG A 94 10.07 -7.88 -19.21
CA ARG A 94 9.82 -8.49 -17.91
C ARG A 94 8.93 -9.72 -18.10
N SER A 95 9.18 -10.80 -17.36
CA SER A 95 8.45 -12.07 -17.51
C SER A 95 7.94 -12.64 -16.20
N SER A 96 8.03 -11.88 -15.11
CA SER A 96 7.59 -12.36 -13.80
C SER A 96 6.07 -12.31 -13.67
N PHE A 97 5.51 -13.40 -13.18
CA PHE A 97 4.12 -13.51 -12.75
C PHE A 97 4.14 -14.13 -11.35
N THR A 98 3.52 -13.45 -10.39
CA THR A 98 3.45 -13.92 -9.01
C THR A 98 2.48 -15.10 -8.95
N PRO A 99 2.89 -16.29 -8.48
CA PRO A 99 2.00 -17.45 -8.44
C PRO A 99 0.74 -17.18 -7.62
N LEU A 100 -0.42 -17.70 -8.06
CA LEU A 100 -1.71 -17.52 -7.39
C LEU A 100 -1.62 -17.82 -5.88
N ALA A 101 -0.99 -18.93 -5.49
CA ALA A 101 -0.84 -19.31 -4.09
C ALA A 101 -0.12 -18.24 -3.25
N LYS A 102 0.87 -17.53 -3.82
CA LYS A 102 1.55 -16.44 -3.13
C LYS A 102 0.65 -15.20 -3.00
N ILE A 103 -0.17 -14.93 -4.02
CA ILE A 103 -1.17 -13.85 -3.98
C ILE A 103 -2.23 -14.14 -2.92
N GLU A 104 -2.69 -15.39 -2.80
CA GLU A 104 -3.61 -15.81 -1.74
C GLU A 104 -3.02 -15.59 -0.35
N THR A 105 -1.76 -15.95 -0.13
CA THR A 105 -1.06 -15.65 1.14
C THR A 105 -1.00 -14.15 1.43
N MET A 106 -0.78 -13.31 0.42
CA MET A 106 -0.79 -11.85 0.59
C MET A 106 -2.18 -11.32 0.96
N LEU A 107 -3.23 -11.85 0.32
CA LEU A 107 -4.61 -11.51 0.64
C LEU A 107 -4.99 -11.96 2.06
N ASP A 108 -4.54 -13.13 2.49
CA ASP A 108 -4.78 -13.63 3.85
C ASP A 108 -4.06 -12.76 4.90
N ALA A 109 -2.85 -12.31 4.61
CA ALA A 109 -2.13 -11.38 5.47
C ALA A 109 -2.83 -10.02 5.59
N LEU A 110 -3.45 -9.53 4.51
CA LEU A 110 -4.26 -8.31 4.51
C LEU A 110 -5.54 -8.48 5.34
N VAL A 111 -6.24 -9.59 5.17
CA VAL A 111 -7.45 -9.89 5.96
C VAL A 111 -7.09 -10.04 7.44
N ALA A 112 -5.96 -10.65 7.77
CA ALA A 112 -5.50 -10.74 9.15
C ALA A 112 -5.20 -9.37 9.77
N SER A 113 -4.68 -8.41 8.99
CA SER A 113 -4.36 -7.07 9.51
C SER A 113 -5.57 -6.15 9.61
N GLU A 114 -6.54 -6.25 8.70
CA GLU A 114 -7.68 -5.31 8.64
C GLU A 114 -9.01 -5.92 9.12
N GLY A 115 -9.12 -7.25 9.17
CA GLY A 115 -10.38 -7.96 9.40
C GLY A 115 -11.29 -7.93 8.17
N GLU A 116 -11.83 -6.74 7.85
CA GLU A 116 -12.65 -6.48 6.66
C GLU A 116 -12.01 -5.36 5.83
N PRO A 117 -11.02 -5.67 4.95
CA PRO A 117 -10.36 -4.64 4.15
C PRO A 117 -11.34 -3.87 3.25
N ASP A 118 -11.26 -2.54 3.28
CA ASP A 118 -12.11 -1.69 2.44
C ASP A 118 -11.81 -1.86 0.93
N LEU A 119 -10.53 -1.89 0.57
CA LEU A 119 -10.12 -1.85 -0.84
C LEU A 119 -8.79 -2.57 -1.06
N VAL A 120 -8.77 -3.47 -2.03
CA VAL A 120 -7.53 -4.01 -2.61
C VAL A 120 -7.41 -3.59 -4.08
N GLN A 121 -6.23 -3.12 -4.46
CA GLN A 121 -5.87 -2.83 -5.83
C GLN A 121 -4.97 -3.93 -6.39
N ILE A 122 -5.44 -4.59 -7.44
CA ILE A 122 -4.64 -5.51 -8.24
C ILE A 122 -3.94 -4.70 -9.33
N SER A 123 -2.62 -4.76 -9.32
CA SER A 123 -1.73 -3.94 -10.15
C SER A 123 -0.53 -4.78 -10.62
N GLY A 124 0.52 -4.11 -11.08
CA GLY A 124 1.78 -4.69 -11.53
C GLY A 124 1.76 -4.94 -13.02
N GLY A 125 2.84 -4.53 -13.71
CA GLY A 125 2.92 -4.50 -15.16
C GLY A 125 1.60 -4.09 -15.78
N GLU A 126 1.03 -5.01 -16.57
CA GLU A 126 -0.40 -4.99 -16.88
C GLU A 126 -1.06 -6.23 -16.25
N PRO A 127 -1.87 -6.08 -15.19
CA PRO A 127 -2.38 -7.22 -14.43
C PRO A 127 -3.31 -8.11 -15.25
N THR A 128 -3.99 -7.55 -16.27
CA THR A 128 -4.84 -8.35 -17.15
C THR A 128 -4.05 -9.34 -18.01
N LEU A 129 -2.72 -9.24 -18.10
CA LEU A 129 -1.87 -10.23 -18.79
C LEU A 129 -1.52 -11.43 -17.91
N HIS A 130 -1.83 -11.40 -16.61
CA HIS A 130 -1.55 -12.52 -15.73
C HIS A 130 -2.37 -13.76 -16.16
N PRO A 131 -1.77 -14.96 -16.31
CA PRO A 131 -2.48 -16.15 -16.77
C PRO A 131 -3.66 -16.51 -15.83
N ASP A 132 -3.45 -16.34 -14.53
CA ASP A 132 -4.47 -16.60 -13.50
C ASP A 132 -5.32 -15.36 -13.13
N PHE A 133 -5.39 -14.32 -13.98
CA PHE A 133 -6.05 -13.05 -13.64
C PHE A 133 -7.46 -13.22 -13.05
N PHE A 134 -8.30 -14.06 -13.66
CA PHE A 134 -9.66 -14.30 -13.14
C PHE A 134 -9.66 -15.12 -11.85
N ALA A 135 -8.75 -16.08 -11.68
CA ALA A 135 -8.64 -16.84 -10.44
C ALA A 135 -8.17 -15.95 -9.27
N ILE A 136 -7.31 -14.96 -9.55
CA ILE A 136 -6.93 -13.93 -8.56
C ILE A 136 -8.14 -13.09 -8.16
N LEU A 137 -8.96 -12.69 -9.14
CA LEU A 137 -10.20 -11.96 -8.89
C LEU A 137 -11.20 -12.78 -8.05
N ASP A 138 -11.29 -14.09 -8.28
CA ASP A 138 -12.10 -15.00 -7.47
C ASP A 138 -11.54 -15.12 -6.05
N ALA A 139 -10.22 -15.24 -5.89
CA ALA A 139 -9.55 -15.29 -4.59
C ALA A 139 -9.79 -14.03 -3.76
N VAL A 140 -9.77 -12.84 -4.39
CA VAL A 140 -10.14 -11.58 -3.71
C VAL A 140 -11.59 -11.63 -3.22
N ARG A 141 -12.53 -12.09 -4.06
CA ARG A 141 -13.97 -12.14 -3.74
C ARG A 141 -14.32 -13.18 -2.68
N ALA A 142 -13.53 -14.24 -2.55
CA ALA A 142 -13.69 -15.27 -1.53
C ALA A 142 -13.39 -14.76 -0.10
N ARG A 143 -12.83 -13.55 0.03
CA ARG A 143 -12.44 -12.93 1.29
C ARG A 143 -13.36 -11.76 1.64
N PRO A 144 -13.38 -11.30 2.92
CA PRO A 144 -14.20 -10.17 3.36
C PRO A 144 -13.62 -8.82 2.89
N ILE A 145 -13.29 -8.70 1.61
CA ILE A 145 -12.78 -7.47 1.00
C ILE A 145 -13.95 -6.76 0.32
N ARG A 146 -14.19 -5.50 0.69
CA ARG A 146 -15.38 -4.77 0.25
C ARG A 146 -15.30 -4.38 -1.22
N HIS A 147 -14.14 -3.92 -1.67
CA HIS A 147 -13.93 -3.46 -3.04
C HIS A 147 -12.64 -4.01 -3.66
N VAL A 148 -12.72 -4.36 -4.95
CA VAL A 148 -11.56 -4.69 -5.79
C VAL A 148 -11.38 -3.61 -6.84
N MET A 149 -10.18 -3.06 -6.93
CA MET A 149 -9.76 -2.13 -7.96
C MET A 149 -8.73 -2.80 -8.87
N ILE A 150 -8.82 -2.56 -10.17
CA ILE A 150 -7.87 -3.07 -11.15
C ILE A 150 -7.15 -1.86 -11.77
N ASN A 151 -5.82 -1.80 -11.61
CA ASN A 151 -5.00 -0.77 -12.22
C ASN A 151 -4.50 -1.27 -13.60
N THR A 152 -5.15 -0.85 -14.68
CA THR A 152 -4.93 -1.37 -16.04
C THR A 152 -4.75 -0.25 -17.04
N ASN A 153 -3.95 -0.50 -18.08
CA ASN A 153 -3.84 0.34 -19.27
C ASN A 153 -5.08 0.27 -20.19
N GLY A 154 -6.00 -0.67 -19.92
CA GLY A 154 -7.31 -0.77 -20.57
C GLY A 154 -7.28 -1.36 -21.98
N LEU A 155 -6.12 -1.77 -22.52
CA LEU A 155 -6.03 -2.25 -23.90
C LEU A 155 -6.84 -3.53 -24.14
N ARG A 156 -6.79 -4.50 -23.22
CA ARG A 156 -7.59 -5.72 -23.32
C ARG A 156 -9.09 -5.42 -23.24
N ILE A 157 -9.48 -4.53 -22.33
CA ILE A 157 -10.88 -4.10 -22.17
C ILE A 157 -11.40 -3.46 -23.46
N ALA A 158 -10.59 -2.61 -24.11
CA ALA A 158 -10.98 -1.90 -25.31
C ALA A 158 -10.99 -2.78 -26.58
N ARG A 159 -10.17 -3.83 -26.64
CA ARG A 159 -9.91 -4.61 -27.86
C ARG A 159 -10.49 -6.02 -27.86
N GLU A 160 -10.80 -6.58 -26.69
CA GLU A 160 -11.23 -7.97 -26.55
C GLU A 160 -12.66 -8.03 -25.96
N PRO A 161 -13.71 -8.10 -26.81
CA PRO A 161 -15.11 -8.16 -26.37
C PRO A 161 -15.40 -9.28 -25.37
N ASP A 162 -14.80 -10.46 -25.57
CA ASP A 162 -15.00 -11.60 -24.67
C ASP A 162 -14.37 -11.37 -23.30
N PHE A 163 -13.21 -10.69 -23.26
CA PHE A 163 -12.55 -10.34 -22.01
C PHE A 163 -13.40 -9.36 -21.20
N VAL A 164 -13.90 -8.29 -21.83
CA VAL A 164 -14.75 -7.32 -21.13
C VAL A 164 -16.09 -7.92 -20.71
N ALA A 165 -16.67 -8.81 -21.53
CA ALA A 165 -17.90 -9.54 -21.16
C ALA A 165 -17.66 -10.42 -19.92
N LYS A 166 -16.56 -11.18 -19.89
CA LYS A 166 -16.18 -11.99 -18.74
C LYS A 166 -15.89 -11.14 -17.50
N LEU A 167 -15.18 -10.02 -17.66
CA LEU A 167 -14.92 -9.08 -16.56
C LEU A 167 -16.21 -8.44 -16.02
N ALA A 168 -17.16 -8.11 -16.89
CA ALA A 168 -18.45 -7.55 -16.49
C ALA A 168 -19.33 -8.56 -15.74
N ALA A 169 -19.25 -9.84 -16.10
CA ALA A 169 -19.92 -10.93 -15.37
C ALA A 169 -19.32 -11.15 -13.97
N ASN A 170 -18.11 -10.67 -13.72
CA ASN A 170 -17.44 -10.75 -12.42
C ASN A 170 -17.81 -9.61 -11.46
N LYS A 171 -18.76 -8.73 -11.78
CA LYS A 171 -19.20 -7.66 -10.87
C LYS A 171 -19.88 -8.27 -9.63
N ARG A 172 -19.43 -7.88 -8.44
CA ARG A 172 -20.10 -8.15 -7.16
C ARG A 172 -21.04 -7.00 -6.85
#